data_AF-A0A2S2QYQ9-F1
#
_entry.id   AF-A0A2S2QYQ9-F1
#
_cell.length_a   1.000
_cell.length_b   1.000
_cell.length_c   1.000
_cell.angle_alpha   90.00
_cell.angle_beta   90.00
_cell.angle_gamma   90.00
#
_symmetry.space_group_name_H-M   'P 1'
#
loop_
_entity.id
_entity.type
_entity.pdbx_description
1 polymer ?
#
loop_
_entity_poly.entity_id
_entity_poly.type
_entity_poly.pdbx_seq_one_letter_code
_entity_poly.pdbx_strand_id
1 'polypeptide(L)'
;IAKKEGNINENGVPLITVIADGAWSKRSYKSGYNVLSGVVSIIGYDTKKVLYMRVRNKYCSICDKAKLNGNPASAHVCFKNWDGTSTAMEADIIVEGFRQSIPMHNIIYNKLIGDGDSSVTKKLFLAKPYGRDVFVKKIECMNHILRNYLNRIVDLSVHRKSSSGIVVPGFLRKVLKDKRLKLRCVITKAIVFRKNMTLHHNEKVELLKQDVLNSPYYVFGDHSNCANYFCNGPKESEVNLVP
;
A
#
# COMPACT_ATOMS: atom_id res chain seq x y z
N ILE A 1 21.78 -4.13 -12.15
CA ILE A 1 21.13 -2.80 -12.02
C ILE A 1 21.64 -2.15 -10.74
N ALA A 2 21.21 -2.58 -9.55
CA ALA A 2 21.67 -2.03 -8.27
C ALA A 2 23.20 -1.88 -8.11
N LYS A 3 24.02 -2.89 -8.48
CA LYS A 3 25.50 -2.75 -8.48
C LYS A 3 26.01 -1.62 -9.38
N LYS A 4 25.41 -1.43 -10.56
CA LYS A 4 25.79 -0.36 -11.50
C LYS A 4 25.41 1.02 -10.95
N GLU A 5 24.36 1.09 -10.14
CA GLU A 5 23.88 2.32 -9.50
C GLU A 5 24.57 2.60 -8.15
N GLY A 6 25.51 1.75 -7.72
CA GLY A 6 26.15 1.86 -6.41
C GLY A 6 25.24 1.52 -5.21
N ASN A 7 24.05 0.96 -5.45
CA ASN A 7 23.12 0.53 -4.41
C ASN A 7 23.54 -0.82 -3.83
N ILE A 8 24.62 -0.83 -3.05
CA ILE A 8 25.22 -2.00 -2.40
C ILE A 8 25.43 -1.74 -0.91
N ASN A 9 25.46 -2.79 -0.11
CA ASN A 9 25.92 -2.69 1.29
C ASN A 9 27.46 -2.75 1.36
N GLU A 10 28.00 -2.66 2.57
CA GLU A 10 29.45 -2.72 2.88
C GLU A 10 30.12 -3.99 2.32
N ASN A 11 29.37 -5.09 2.23
CA ASN A 11 29.84 -6.38 1.69
C ASN A 11 29.63 -6.52 0.17
N GLY A 12 29.24 -5.46 -0.53
CA GLY A 12 28.99 -5.47 -1.97
C GLY A 12 27.71 -6.19 -2.41
N VAL A 13 26.81 -6.53 -1.47
CA VAL A 13 25.52 -7.18 -1.74
C VAL A 13 24.53 -6.14 -2.25
N PRO A 14 23.83 -6.39 -3.38
CA PRO A 14 22.87 -5.45 -3.94
C PRO A 14 21.67 -5.18 -3.02
N LEU A 15 21.33 -3.91 -2.86
CA LEU A 15 20.15 -3.44 -2.15
C LEU A 15 19.05 -3.10 -3.18
N ILE A 16 17.88 -3.72 -3.07
CA ILE A 16 16.79 -3.50 -4.03
C ILE A 16 15.45 -3.16 -3.36
N THR A 17 14.63 -2.45 -4.12
CA THR A 17 13.21 -2.21 -3.76
C THR A 17 12.37 -3.37 -4.26
N VAL A 18 11.47 -3.86 -3.42
CA VAL A 18 10.50 -4.90 -3.77
C VAL A 18 9.07 -4.43 -3.53
N ILE A 19 8.15 -4.99 -4.29
CA ILE A 19 6.71 -4.88 -4.08
C ILE A 19 6.23 -6.23 -3.55
N ALA A 20 5.41 -6.24 -2.50
CA ALA A 20 4.74 -7.46 -2.07
C ALA A 20 3.24 -7.24 -1.90
N ASP A 21 2.46 -8.25 -2.28
CA ASP A 21 1.02 -8.28 -2.07
C ASP A 21 0.55 -9.74 -1.94
N GLY A 22 -0.58 -9.91 -1.25
CA GLY A 22 -1.25 -11.17 -1.06
C GLY A 22 -2.44 -11.38 -2.00
N ALA A 23 -2.83 -12.63 -2.16
CA ALA A 23 -4.11 -13.03 -2.70
C ALA A 23 -4.70 -14.15 -1.83
N TRP A 24 -6.03 -14.16 -1.72
CA TRP A 24 -6.76 -15.01 -0.80
C TRP A 24 -7.78 -15.83 -1.58
N SER A 25 -7.94 -17.11 -1.22
CA SER A 25 -8.91 -18.00 -1.88
C SER A 25 -10.36 -17.57 -1.71
N LYS A 26 -10.64 -16.72 -0.71
CA LYS A 26 -11.92 -16.08 -0.50
C LYS A 26 -11.71 -14.60 -0.23
N ARG A 27 -12.44 -13.75 -0.95
CA ARG A 27 -12.45 -12.31 -0.71
C ARG A 27 -13.37 -12.01 0.48
N SER A 28 -12.79 -11.53 1.57
CA SER A 28 -13.53 -11.15 2.77
C SER A 28 -13.53 -9.64 2.94
N TYR A 29 -14.71 -9.01 2.91
CA TYR A 29 -14.85 -7.59 3.25
C TYR A 29 -15.43 -7.44 4.65
N LYS A 30 -14.68 -6.82 5.56
CA LYS A 30 -15.11 -6.27 6.86
C LYS A 30 -15.84 -7.20 7.87
N SER A 31 -16.16 -8.46 7.56
CA SER A 31 -16.94 -9.31 8.49
C SER A 31 -16.66 -10.83 8.47
N GLY A 32 -15.54 -11.31 7.91
CA GLY A 32 -15.21 -12.74 8.02
C GLY A 32 -13.82 -13.15 7.55
N TYR A 33 -12.84 -13.19 8.45
CA TYR A 33 -11.45 -13.56 8.16
C TYR A 33 -11.20 -15.09 8.10
N ASN A 34 -12.15 -15.85 7.55
CA ASN A 34 -12.10 -17.33 7.52
C ASN A 34 -11.50 -17.89 6.21
N VAL A 35 -10.48 -17.22 5.68
CA VAL A 35 -9.79 -17.70 4.47
C VAL A 35 -8.94 -18.92 4.81
N LEU A 36 -9.08 -19.99 4.03
CA LEU A 36 -8.34 -21.24 4.24
C LEU A 36 -6.99 -21.26 3.55
N SER A 37 -6.81 -20.48 2.47
CA SER A 37 -5.56 -20.44 1.71
C SER A 37 -5.23 -19.02 1.27
N GLY A 38 -3.97 -18.63 1.42
CA GLY A 38 -3.43 -17.38 0.95
C GLY A 38 -2.11 -17.60 0.22
N VAL A 39 -1.85 -16.79 -0.81
CA VAL A 39 -0.58 -16.74 -1.53
C VAL A 39 -0.03 -15.33 -1.44
N VAL A 40 1.28 -15.19 -1.34
CA VAL A 40 1.95 -13.89 -1.44
C VAL A 40 3.06 -14.01 -2.46
N SER A 41 3.25 -12.93 -3.21
CA SER A 41 4.39 -12.77 -4.13
C SER A 41 5.23 -11.55 -3.75
N ILE A 42 6.55 -11.68 -3.86
CA ILE A 42 7.51 -10.58 -3.78
C ILE A 42 8.09 -10.37 -5.17
N ILE A 43 8.01 -9.14 -5.66
CA ILE A 43 8.37 -8.77 -7.03
C ILE A 43 9.43 -7.67 -6.98
N GLY A 44 10.48 -7.77 -7.78
CA GLY A 44 11.48 -6.73 -7.92
C GLY A 44 10.88 -5.47 -8.54
N TYR A 45 11.05 -4.31 -7.91
CA TYR A 45 10.45 -3.07 -8.39
C TYR A 45 10.96 -2.68 -9.78
N ASP A 46 12.26 -2.76 -10.04
CA ASP A 46 12.84 -2.34 -11.32
C ASP A 46 12.66 -3.40 -12.40
N THR A 47 12.88 -4.67 -12.05
CA THR A 47 12.89 -5.78 -13.02
C THR A 47 11.50 -6.32 -13.33
N LYS A 48 10.51 -6.04 -12.47
CA LYS A 48 9.15 -6.62 -12.50
C LYS A 48 9.12 -8.16 -12.44
N LYS A 49 10.24 -8.79 -12.06
CA LYS A 49 10.34 -10.26 -11.94
C LYS A 49 9.85 -10.71 -10.56
N VAL A 50 9.18 -11.86 -10.52
CA VAL A 50 8.84 -12.55 -9.27
C VAL A 50 10.14 -13.08 -8.66
N LEU A 51 10.45 -12.63 -7.45
CA LEU A 51 11.64 -13.02 -6.70
C LEU A 51 11.33 -14.14 -5.71
N TYR A 52 10.10 -14.16 -5.19
CA TYR A 52 9.66 -15.15 -4.23
C TYR A 52 8.13 -15.26 -4.24
N MET A 53 7.62 -16.47 -4.04
CA MET A 53 6.18 -16.73 -3.93
C MET A 53 5.96 -17.93 -3.03
N ARG A 54 4.99 -17.86 -2.11
CA ARG A 54 4.63 -19.01 -1.28
C ARG A 54 3.15 -19.01 -0.93
N VAL A 55 2.62 -20.22 -0.73
CA VAL A 55 1.24 -20.48 -0.30
C VAL A 55 1.23 -20.90 1.16
N ARG A 56 0.28 -20.34 1.92
CA ARG A 56 -0.14 -20.82 3.23
C ARG A 56 -1.52 -21.42 3.13
N ASN A 57 -1.67 -22.67 3.54
CA ASN A 57 -2.90 -23.43 3.37
C ASN A 57 -3.27 -24.14 4.68
N LYS A 58 -4.51 -23.91 5.13
CA LYS A 58 -5.12 -24.48 6.34
C LYS A 58 -5.95 -25.73 6.06
N TYR A 59 -6.22 -26.01 4.79
CA TYR A 59 -7.22 -27.01 4.40
C TYR A 59 -6.63 -28.10 3.51
N CYS A 60 -6.97 -29.34 3.83
CA CYS A 60 -6.76 -30.50 2.97
C CYS A 60 -8.03 -31.34 3.02
N SER A 61 -8.65 -31.60 1.86
CA SER A 61 -9.92 -32.34 1.78
C SER A 61 -9.80 -33.78 2.28
N ILE A 62 -8.66 -34.42 2.06
CA ILE A 62 -8.40 -35.80 2.52
C ILE A 62 -8.29 -35.82 4.05
N CYS A 63 -7.50 -34.91 4.64
CA CYS A 63 -7.37 -34.80 6.09
C CYS A 63 -8.70 -34.44 6.77
N ASP A 64 -9.45 -33.51 6.17
CA ASP A 64 -10.71 -33.02 6.74
C ASP A 64 -11.78 -34.11 6.75
N LYS A 65 -11.93 -34.86 5.64
CA LYS A 65 -12.83 -36.03 5.57
C LYS A 65 -12.44 -37.13 6.56
N ALA A 66 -11.15 -37.44 6.66
CA ALA A 66 -10.66 -38.45 7.59
C ALA A 66 -10.99 -38.07 9.05
N LYS A 67 -10.78 -36.80 9.41
CA LYS A 67 -11.14 -36.25 10.71
C LYS A 67 -12.64 -36.32 10.99
N LEU A 68 -13.49 -35.98 10.01
CA LEU A 68 -14.95 -36.08 10.14
C LEU A 68 -15.42 -37.52 10.37
N ASN A 69 -14.76 -38.49 9.72
CA ASN A 69 -15.10 -39.91 9.83
C ASN A 69 -14.41 -40.63 11.00
N GLY A 70 -13.61 -39.94 11.81
CA GLY A 70 -12.86 -40.53 12.92
C GLY A 70 -11.74 -41.49 12.50
N ASN A 71 -11.35 -41.49 11.22
CA ASN A 71 -10.38 -42.41 10.65
C ASN A 71 -9.03 -41.70 10.41
N PRO A 72 -7.90 -42.44 10.39
CA PRO A 72 -6.64 -41.88 9.92
C PRO A 72 -6.75 -41.49 8.44
N ALA A 73 -6.09 -40.38 8.08
CA ALA A 73 -6.06 -39.94 6.69
C ALA A 73 -5.31 -40.95 5.82
N SER A 74 -5.85 -41.25 4.64
CA SER A 74 -5.15 -42.07 3.64
C SER A 74 -3.83 -41.40 3.23
N ALA A 75 -2.86 -42.21 2.81
CA ALA A 75 -1.57 -41.70 2.33
C ALA A 75 -1.79 -40.75 1.13
N HIS A 76 -1.32 -39.51 1.25
CA HIS A 76 -1.42 -38.49 0.22
C HIS A 76 -0.37 -37.39 0.41
N VAL A 77 -0.14 -36.58 -0.63
CA VAL A 77 0.66 -35.37 -0.53
C VAL A 77 -0.20 -34.26 0.09
N CYS A 78 0.06 -33.97 1.36
CA CYS A 78 -0.67 -32.92 2.08
C CYS A 78 -0.01 -31.56 1.88
N PHE A 79 -0.75 -30.62 1.29
CA PHE A 79 -0.31 -29.22 1.14
C PHE A 79 -0.76 -28.32 2.29
N LYS A 80 -1.37 -28.87 3.35
CA LYS A 80 -1.69 -28.12 4.56
C LYS A 80 -0.38 -27.78 5.27
N ASN A 81 -0.10 -26.50 5.45
CA ASN A 81 1.17 -26.01 6.00
C ASN A 81 1.02 -24.78 6.90
N TRP A 82 -0.21 -24.46 7.30
CA TRP A 82 -0.52 -23.30 8.13
C TRP A 82 -1.61 -23.62 9.14
N ASP A 83 -1.32 -23.38 10.42
CA ASP A 83 -2.30 -23.51 11.50
C ASP A 83 -2.63 -22.15 12.16
N GLY A 84 -1.94 -21.08 11.75
CA GLY A 84 -2.17 -19.72 12.26
C GLY A 84 -3.44 -19.05 11.74
N THR A 85 -3.62 -17.76 12.09
CA THR A 85 -4.74 -16.96 11.58
C THR A 85 -4.55 -16.66 10.10
N SER A 86 -5.66 -16.48 9.37
CA SER A 86 -5.64 -16.15 7.94
C SER A 86 -5.00 -14.78 7.69
N THR A 87 -5.18 -13.84 8.62
CA THR A 87 -4.58 -12.50 8.58
C THR A 87 -3.06 -12.52 8.79
N ALA A 88 -2.53 -13.54 9.46
CA ALA A 88 -1.09 -13.65 9.72
C ALA A 88 -0.30 -14.29 8.57
N MET A 89 -0.98 -14.91 7.58
CA MET A 89 -0.35 -15.59 6.44
C MET A 89 0.52 -14.65 5.63
N GLU A 90 0.03 -13.45 5.33
CA GLU A 90 0.75 -12.52 4.46
C GLU A 90 2.09 -12.11 5.05
N ALA A 91 2.05 -11.56 6.27
CA ALA A 91 3.24 -11.14 6.98
C ALA A 91 4.22 -12.30 7.24
N ASP A 92 3.72 -13.52 7.43
CA ASP A 92 4.57 -14.71 7.56
C ASP A 92 5.32 -15.04 6.26
N ILE A 93 4.60 -15.10 5.14
CA ILE A 93 5.20 -15.38 3.82
C ILE A 93 6.21 -14.28 3.44
N ILE A 94 5.89 -13.00 3.69
CA ILE A 94 6.81 -11.89 3.39
C ILE A 94 8.09 -12.04 4.19
N VAL A 95 8.02 -12.26 5.52
CA VAL A 95 9.21 -12.44 6.35
C VAL A 95 10.04 -13.62 5.85
N GLU A 96 9.41 -14.71 5.47
CA GLU A 96 10.11 -15.85 4.91
C GLU A 96 10.82 -15.50 3.60
N GLY A 97 10.13 -14.85 2.65
CA GLY A 97 10.75 -14.41 1.40
C GLY A 97 11.90 -13.44 1.59
N PHE A 98 11.86 -12.59 2.62
CA PHE A 98 12.98 -11.73 3.00
C PHE A 98 14.17 -12.54 3.51
N ARG A 99 13.96 -13.56 4.34
CA ARG A 99 15.03 -14.46 4.80
C ARG A 99 15.65 -15.26 3.65
N GLN A 100 14.85 -15.62 2.66
CA GLN A 100 15.29 -16.40 1.50
C GLN A 100 16.02 -15.59 0.42
N SER A 101 15.95 -14.26 0.48
CA SER A 101 16.53 -13.40 -0.57
C SER A 101 18.04 -13.58 -0.79
N ILE A 102 18.81 -13.68 0.30
CA ILE A 102 20.27 -13.92 0.24
C ILE A 102 20.59 -15.33 -0.26
N PRO A 103 20.08 -16.43 0.33
CA PRO A 103 20.43 -17.76 -0.15
C PRO A 103 19.93 -18.06 -1.57
N MET A 104 18.80 -17.50 -1.99
CA MET A 104 18.27 -17.73 -3.35
C MET A 104 18.95 -16.87 -4.41
N HIS A 105 19.21 -15.59 -4.11
CA HIS A 105 19.55 -14.60 -5.15
C HIS A 105 20.76 -13.73 -4.79
N ASN A 106 21.30 -13.84 -3.58
CA ASN A 106 22.36 -12.99 -3.03
C ASN A 106 22.04 -11.48 -3.16
N ILE A 107 20.85 -11.08 -2.72
CA ILE A 107 20.36 -9.70 -2.71
C ILE A 107 19.65 -9.38 -1.40
N ILE A 108 19.56 -8.09 -1.06
CA ILE A 108 18.89 -7.59 0.15
C ILE A 108 17.70 -6.71 -0.26
N TYR A 109 16.52 -6.98 0.31
CA TYR A 109 15.34 -6.15 0.14
C TYR A 109 15.35 -5.00 1.15
N ASN A 110 15.87 -3.83 0.78
CA ASN A 110 15.97 -2.70 1.70
C ASN A 110 14.71 -1.81 1.75
N LYS A 111 13.87 -1.88 0.72
CA LYS A 111 12.61 -1.14 0.63
C LYS A 111 11.48 -2.08 0.25
N LEU A 112 10.37 -1.99 0.99
CA LEU A 112 9.14 -2.75 0.72
C LEU A 112 8.02 -1.78 0.35
N ILE A 113 7.50 -1.90 -0.87
CA ILE A 113 6.26 -1.27 -1.31
C ILE A 113 5.13 -2.26 -1.06
N GLY A 114 4.11 -1.86 -0.31
CA GLY A 114 2.97 -2.73 0.01
C GLY A 114 1.73 -1.95 0.46
N ASP A 115 0.72 -2.68 0.90
CA ASP A 115 -0.45 -2.08 1.56
C ASP A 115 -0.07 -1.48 2.93
N GLY A 116 -0.96 -0.62 3.46
CA GLY A 116 -0.92 0.02 4.75
C GLY A 116 -1.06 -0.89 5.95
N ASP A 117 -1.01 -2.21 5.78
CA ASP A 117 -0.98 -3.13 6.92
C ASP A 117 0.33 -2.97 7.70
N SER A 118 0.20 -2.67 9.00
CA SER A 118 1.33 -2.52 9.91
C SER A 118 1.87 -3.86 10.41
N SER A 119 1.10 -4.95 10.24
CA SER A 119 1.47 -6.28 10.70
C SER A 119 2.77 -6.78 10.05
N VAL A 120 2.92 -6.55 8.74
CA VAL A 120 4.12 -6.91 7.96
C VAL A 120 5.35 -6.18 8.47
N THR A 121 5.24 -4.87 8.67
CA THR A 121 6.35 -4.01 9.15
C THR A 121 6.84 -4.45 10.52
N LYS A 122 5.89 -4.69 11.44
CA LYS A 122 6.22 -5.15 12.79
C LYS A 122 6.94 -6.49 12.75
N LYS A 123 6.45 -7.46 11.96
CA LYS A 123 7.12 -8.76 11.87
C LYS A 123 8.50 -8.67 11.24
N LEU A 124 8.68 -7.88 10.18
CA LEU A 124 10.01 -7.68 9.57
C LEU A 124 11.01 -7.03 10.54
N PHE A 125 10.56 -6.01 11.29
CA PHE A 125 11.39 -5.35 12.31
C PHE A 125 11.86 -6.32 13.40
N LEU A 126 10.98 -7.23 13.85
CA LEU A 126 11.33 -8.25 14.84
C LEU A 126 12.20 -9.37 14.25
N ALA A 127 11.90 -9.78 13.02
CA ALA A 127 12.60 -10.89 12.37
C ALA A 127 14.05 -10.56 11.97
N LYS A 128 14.36 -9.28 11.75
CA LYS A 128 15.70 -8.77 11.37
C LYS A 128 16.39 -9.66 10.32
N PRO A 129 15.78 -9.86 9.14
CA PRO A 129 16.24 -10.86 8.16
C PRO A 129 17.66 -10.62 7.64
N TYR A 130 18.19 -9.41 7.83
CA TYR A 130 19.50 -8.96 7.35
C TYR A 130 20.42 -8.49 8.49
N GLY A 131 20.14 -8.86 9.74
CA GLY A 131 20.90 -8.40 10.90
C GLY A 131 20.38 -7.10 11.50
N ARG A 132 21.18 -6.47 12.38
CA ARG A 132 20.78 -5.29 13.16
C ARG A 132 20.94 -3.98 12.40
N ASP A 133 21.79 -3.96 11.39
CA ASP A 133 22.24 -2.73 10.72
C ASP A 133 21.38 -2.38 9.49
N VAL A 134 20.56 -3.31 9.02
CA VAL A 134 19.71 -3.13 7.84
C VAL A 134 18.25 -3.05 8.25
N PHE A 135 17.71 -1.83 8.21
CA PHE A 135 16.29 -1.57 8.42
C PHE A 135 15.52 -1.54 7.09
N VAL A 136 14.49 -2.37 6.99
CA VAL A 136 13.60 -2.37 5.82
C VAL A 136 12.70 -1.14 5.87
N LYS A 137 12.85 -0.24 4.90
CA LYS A 137 11.99 0.94 4.77
C LYS A 137 10.67 0.56 4.12
N LYS A 138 9.56 0.78 4.82
CA LYS A 138 8.22 0.66 4.23
C LYS A 138 7.91 1.87 3.34
N ILE A 139 7.31 1.61 2.20
CA ILE A 139 6.73 2.58 1.28
C ILE A 139 5.28 2.19 1.06
N GLU A 140 4.37 3.12 1.35
CA GLU A 140 2.94 2.89 1.18
C GLU A 140 2.54 2.93 -0.30
N CYS A 141 1.68 2.00 -0.70
CA CYS A 141 1.14 1.96 -2.06
C CYS A 141 0.27 3.19 -2.34
N MET A 142 0.50 3.85 -3.48
CA MET A 142 -0.25 5.03 -3.92
C MET A 142 -1.77 4.81 -3.92
N ASN A 143 -2.23 3.63 -4.37
CA ASN A 143 -3.66 3.32 -4.39
C ASN A 143 -4.26 3.29 -2.99
N HIS A 144 -3.53 2.78 -2.00
CA HIS A 144 -3.97 2.73 -0.62
C HIS A 144 -3.94 4.12 0.03
N ILE A 145 -2.91 4.93 -0.23
CA ILE A 145 -2.87 6.34 0.21
C ILE A 145 -4.08 7.11 -0.33
N LEU A 146 -4.34 7.04 -1.65
CA LEU A 146 -5.45 7.75 -2.28
C LEU A 146 -6.81 7.24 -1.79
N ARG A 147 -6.94 5.94 -1.53
CA ARG A 147 -8.16 5.36 -0.94
C ARG A 147 -8.38 5.87 0.49
N ASN A 148 -7.34 5.89 1.30
CA ASN A 148 -7.41 6.40 2.67
C ASN A 148 -7.78 7.88 2.70
N TYR A 149 -7.19 8.68 1.82
CA TYR A 149 -7.56 10.08 1.62
C TYR A 149 -9.05 10.24 1.29
N LEU A 150 -9.56 9.46 0.31
CA LEU A 150 -10.98 9.48 -0.05
C LEU A 150 -11.91 9.02 1.08
N ASN A 151 -11.54 7.97 1.81
CA ASN A 151 -12.32 7.49 2.95
C ASN A 151 -12.48 8.59 4.00
N ARG A 152 -11.41 9.35 4.29
CA ARG A 152 -11.47 10.47 5.25
C ARG A 152 -12.36 11.60 4.76
N ILE A 153 -12.35 11.92 3.47
CA ILE A 153 -13.30 12.89 2.90
C ILE A 153 -14.74 12.41 3.06
N VAL A 154 -14.99 11.12 2.82
CA VAL A 154 -16.33 10.53 3.00
C VAL A 154 -16.76 10.59 4.46
N ASP A 155 -15.90 10.22 5.41
CA ASP A 155 -16.18 10.30 6.84
C ASP A 155 -16.57 11.74 7.23
N LEU A 156 -15.81 12.75 6.76
CA LEU A 156 -16.12 14.17 6.99
C LEU A 156 -17.44 14.62 6.37
N SER A 157 -17.84 14.04 5.23
CA SER A 157 -19.12 14.34 4.58
C SER A 157 -20.32 13.73 5.31
N VAL A 158 -20.12 12.64 6.06
CA VAL A 158 -21.20 11.93 6.75
C VAL A 158 -21.44 12.53 8.14
N HIS A 159 -20.38 12.82 8.89
CA HIS A 159 -20.49 13.26 10.28
C HIS A 159 -20.85 14.75 10.41
N ARG A 160 -21.73 15.07 11.37
CA ARG A 160 -22.11 16.47 11.68
C ARG A 160 -20.97 17.27 12.30
N LYS A 161 -20.05 16.60 13.00
CA LYS A 161 -18.89 17.21 13.65
C LYS A 161 -17.61 16.71 13.00
N SER A 162 -16.64 17.59 12.81
CA SER A 162 -15.27 17.22 12.43
C SER A 162 -14.57 16.48 13.57
N SER A 163 -13.38 15.92 13.29
CA SER A 163 -12.51 15.33 14.31
C SER A 163 -12.08 16.32 15.40
N SER A 164 -12.16 17.62 15.14
CA SER A 164 -11.91 18.71 16.09
C SER A 164 -13.18 19.19 16.81
N GLY A 165 -14.33 18.53 16.63
CA GLY A 165 -15.59 18.85 17.31
C GLY A 165 -16.41 19.97 16.67
N ILE A 166 -15.91 20.60 15.59
CA ILE A 166 -16.57 21.72 14.89
C ILE A 166 -17.76 21.21 14.09
N VAL A 167 -18.90 21.89 14.18
CA VAL A 167 -20.09 21.56 13.39
C VAL A 167 -19.87 21.92 11.92
N VAL A 168 -20.04 20.94 11.03
CA VAL A 168 -19.89 21.13 9.59
C VAL A 168 -21.28 21.36 8.96
N PRO A 169 -21.53 22.54 8.36
CA PRO A 169 -22.78 22.84 7.66
C PRO A 169 -23.19 21.76 6.64
N GLY A 170 -24.49 21.47 6.55
CA GLY A 170 -25.02 20.41 5.69
C GLY A 170 -24.71 20.62 4.20
N PHE A 171 -24.73 21.86 3.71
CA PHE A 171 -24.40 22.17 2.32
C PHE A 171 -22.92 21.86 2.00
N LEU A 172 -21.98 22.20 2.89
CA LEU A 172 -20.55 21.88 2.72
C LEU A 172 -20.30 20.36 2.71
N ARG A 173 -21.04 19.60 3.55
CA ARG A 173 -20.98 18.14 3.53
C ARG A 173 -21.44 17.54 2.19
N LYS A 174 -22.48 18.11 1.58
CA LYS A 174 -22.92 17.71 0.22
C LYS A 174 -21.84 18.03 -0.82
N VAL A 175 -21.28 19.23 -0.79
CA VAL A 175 -20.20 19.63 -1.72
C VAL A 175 -18.97 18.72 -1.57
N LEU A 176 -18.53 18.40 -0.35
CA LEU A 176 -17.43 17.47 -0.09
C LEU A 176 -17.65 16.11 -0.77
N LYS A 177 -18.87 15.57 -0.66
CA LYS A 177 -19.24 14.29 -1.26
C LYS A 177 -19.18 14.35 -2.78
N ASP A 178 -19.69 15.43 -3.38
CA ASP A 178 -19.73 15.62 -4.82
C ASP A 178 -18.33 15.85 -5.41
N LYS A 179 -17.47 16.59 -4.69
CA LYS A 179 -16.12 16.96 -5.13
C LYS A 179 -15.03 15.93 -4.81
N ARG A 180 -15.34 14.84 -4.07
CA ARG A 180 -14.34 13.82 -3.62
C ARG A 180 -13.48 13.27 -4.77
N LEU A 181 -14.08 12.98 -5.92
CA LEU A 181 -13.37 12.44 -7.07
C LEU A 181 -12.49 13.51 -7.74
N LYS A 182 -12.95 14.77 -7.72
CA LYS A 182 -12.16 15.92 -8.20
C LYS A 182 -10.91 16.10 -7.35
N LEU A 183 -11.00 16.00 -6.01
CA LEU A 183 -9.85 16.04 -5.11
C LEU A 183 -8.80 14.96 -5.44
N ARG A 184 -9.23 13.70 -5.63
CA ARG A 184 -8.32 12.62 -6.07
C ARG A 184 -7.72 12.90 -7.45
N CYS A 185 -8.53 13.38 -8.40
CA CYS A 185 -8.08 13.68 -9.75
C CYS A 185 -6.99 14.75 -9.78
N VAL A 186 -7.16 15.83 -9.00
CA VAL A 186 -6.19 16.91 -8.87
C VAL A 186 -4.84 16.39 -8.39
N ILE A 187 -4.83 15.63 -7.29
CA ILE A 187 -3.61 15.03 -6.74
C ILE A 187 -2.97 14.09 -7.77
N THR A 188 -3.76 13.26 -8.46
CA THR A 188 -3.24 12.30 -9.44
C THR A 188 -2.60 13.02 -10.63
N LYS A 189 -3.21 14.11 -11.11
CA LYS A 189 -2.65 14.96 -12.17
C LYS A 189 -1.34 15.61 -11.74
N ALA A 190 -1.28 16.15 -10.53
CA ALA A 190 -0.05 16.73 -9.97
C ALA A 190 1.08 15.68 -9.91
N ILE A 191 0.78 14.46 -9.43
CA ILE A 191 1.76 13.36 -9.41
C ILE A 191 2.31 13.07 -10.80
N VAL A 192 1.43 12.93 -11.81
CA VAL A 192 1.85 12.64 -13.19
C VAL A 192 2.71 13.77 -13.75
N PHE A 193 2.30 15.02 -13.55
CA PHE A 193 3.03 16.20 -14.01
C PHE A 193 4.43 16.27 -13.38
N ARG A 194 4.51 16.27 -12.04
CA ARG A 194 5.78 16.40 -11.30
C ARG A 194 6.74 15.24 -11.56
N LYS A 195 6.22 14.03 -11.79
CA LYS A 195 7.05 12.85 -12.14
C LYS A 195 7.82 13.06 -13.44
N ASN A 196 7.16 13.65 -14.45
CA ASN A 196 7.70 13.81 -15.80
C ASN A 196 8.63 15.03 -15.97
N MET A 197 8.78 15.88 -14.95
CA MET A 197 9.69 17.03 -15.01
C MET A 197 11.16 16.58 -15.04
N THR A 198 12.04 17.38 -15.66
CA THR A 198 13.50 17.22 -15.61
C THR A 198 14.09 18.03 -14.46
N LEU A 199 13.65 17.74 -13.24
CA LEU A 199 14.16 18.33 -11.99
C LEU A 199 14.77 17.28 -11.07
N HIS A 200 15.56 17.71 -10.09
CA HIS A 200 16.07 16.81 -9.07
C HIS A 200 14.90 16.20 -8.24
N HIS A 201 15.08 14.99 -7.73
CA HIS A 201 14.01 14.27 -7.03
C HIS A 201 13.43 15.07 -5.85
N ASN A 202 14.29 15.70 -5.05
CA ASN A 202 13.86 16.49 -3.89
C ASN A 202 13.01 17.70 -4.28
N GLU A 203 13.34 18.37 -5.38
CA GLU A 203 12.55 19.51 -5.88
C GLU A 203 11.18 19.05 -6.36
N LYS A 204 11.11 17.92 -7.10
CA LYS A 204 9.82 17.32 -7.49
C LYS A 204 8.93 17.01 -6.29
N VAL A 205 9.52 16.53 -5.20
CA VAL A 205 8.80 16.20 -3.97
C VAL A 205 8.24 17.46 -3.30
N GLU A 206 9.03 18.53 -3.17
CA GLU A 206 8.55 19.77 -2.54
C GLU A 206 7.46 20.44 -3.38
N LEU A 207 7.63 20.46 -4.71
CA LEU A 207 6.61 20.97 -5.63
C LEU A 207 5.32 20.14 -5.60
N LEU A 208 5.43 18.81 -5.51
CA LEU A 208 4.25 17.95 -5.36
C LEU A 208 3.54 18.19 -4.02
N LYS A 209 4.29 18.42 -2.94
CA LYS A 209 3.73 18.75 -1.63
C LYS A 209 2.94 20.05 -1.69
N GLN A 210 3.46 21.08 -2.35
CA GLN A 210 2.72 22.33 -2.58
C GLN A 210 1.42 22.09 -3.35
N ASP A 211 1.45 21.30 -4.44
CA ASP A 211 0.25 20.98 -5.21
C ASP A 211 -0.79 20.21 -4.38
N VAL A 212 -0.35 19.27 -3.54
CA VAL A 212 -1.24 18.49 -2.66
C VAL A 212 -1.88 19.39 -1.61
N LEU A 213 -1.13 20.30 -0.98
CA LEU A 213 -1.64 21.25 0.00
C LEU A 213 -2.61 22.26 -0.63
N ASN A 214 -2.35 22.70 -1.86
CA ASN A 214 -3.23 23.60 -2.59
C ASN A 214 -4.46 22.89 -3.21
N SER A 215 -4.45 21.56 -3.31
CA SER A 215 -5.51 20.80 -3.97
C SER A 215 -6.93 21.05 -3.42
N PRO A 216 -7.17 21.23 -2.10
CA PRO A 216 -8.49 21.56 -1.60
C PRO A 216 -8.91 22.97 -2.03
N TYR A 217 -8.04 23.96 -1.89
CA TYR A 217 -8.31 25.36 -2.28
C TYR A 217 -8.80 25.45 -3.72
N TYR A 218 -8.05 24.87 -4.66
CA TYR A 218 -8.45 24.78 -6.06
C TYR A 218 -9.82 24.12 -6.26
N VAL A 219 -10.08 23.00 -5.56
CA VAL A 219 -11.34 22.26 -5.75
C VAL A 219 -12.56 23.04 -5.23
N PHE A 220 -12.35 23.85 -4.19
CA PHE A 220 -13.37 24.68 -3.57
C PHE A 220 -13.44 26.11 -4.12
N GLY A 221 -12.64 26.43 -5.15
CA GLY A 221 -12.80 27.66 -5.95
C GLY A 221 -11.81 28.77 -5.62
N ASP A 222 -10.82 28.55 -4.75
CA ASP A 222 -9.70 29.47 -4.54
C ASP A 222 -8.55 29.11 -5.49
N HIS A 223 -8.23 30.04 -6.39
CA HIS A 223 -7.20 29.89 -7.41
C HIS A 223 -5.94 30.72 -7.16
N SER A 224 -5.84 31.39 -6.00
CA SER A 224 -4.75 32.31 -5.65
C SER A 224 -3.35 31.70 -5.75
N ASN A 225 -3.20 30.43 -5.36
CA ASN A 225 -1.92 29.71 -5.31
C ASN A 225 -1.83 28.56 -6.33
N CYS A 226 -2.67 28.60 -7.38
CA CYS A 226 -2.65 27.55 -8.39
C CYS A 226 -1.46 27.69 -9.35
N ALA A 227 -0.81 26.56 -9.63
CA ALA A 227 0.22 26.51 -10.66
C ALA A 227 -0.41 26.58 -12.07
N ASN A 228 0.23 27.34 -12.96
CA ASN A 228 -0.26 27.61 -14.33
C ASN A 228 -0.49 26.35 -15.17
N TYR A 229 0.25 25.26 -14.90
CA TYR A 229 0.06 24.00 -15.64
C TYR A 229 -1.29 23.33 -15.33
N PHE A 230 -1.94 23.74 -14.23
CA PHE A 230 -3.07 23.05 -13.64
C PHE A 230 -4.37 23.87 -13.66
N CYS A 231 -4.25 25.19 -13.59
CA CYS A 231 -5.37 26.11 -13.52
C CYS A 231 -5.22 27.25 -14.53
N ASN A 232 -6.30 27.53 -15.27
CA ASN A 232 -6.41 28.65 -16.19
C ASN A 232 -7.19 29.84 -15.58
N GLY A 233 -7.34 29.85 -14.24
CA GLY A 233 -8.18 30.80 -13.51
C GLY A 233 -9.58 30.27 -13.18
N PRO A 234 -10.38 31.10 -12.47
CA PRO A 234 -11.74 30.76 -12.06
C PRO A 234 -12.65 30.52 -13.25
N LYS A 235 -13.55 29.54 -13.14
CA LYS A 235 -14.57 29.31 -14.17
C LYS A 235 -15.70 30.32 -14.02
N GLU A 236 -16.38 30.60 -15.13
CA GLU A 236 -17.59 31.42 -15.14
C GLU A 236 -18.63 30.81 -14.18
N SER A 237 -19.15 31.61 -13.25
CA SER A 237 -20.06 31.19 -12.16
C SER A 237 -19.47 30.25 -11.08
N GLU A 238 -18.15 30.10 -10.98
CA GLU A 238 -17.54 29.33 -9.88
C GLU A 238 -17.59 30.13 -8.56
N VAL A 239 -18.28 29.57 -7.56
CA VAL A 239 -18.33 30.15 -6.21
C VAL A 239 -17.11 29.66 -5.43
N ASN A 240 -16.35 30.59 -4.85
CA ASN A 240 -15.31 30.27 -3.87
C ASN A 240 -15.95 29.91 -2.53
N LEU A 241 -15.70 28.69 -2.07
CA LEU A 241 -16.21 28.12 -0.82
C LEU A 241 -15.13 28.01 0.26
N VAL A 242 -13.93 28.55 0.00
CA VAL A 242 -12.86 28.67 0.99
C VAL A 242 -13.17 29.86 1.90
N PRO A 243 -13.18 29.68 3.24
CA PRO A 243 -13.40 30.77 4.20
C PRO A 243 -12.32 31.83 4.21
#